data_AF-A0A914KWF9-F1
#
_entry.id   AF-A0A914KWF9-F1
#
_cell.length_a   1.000
_cell.length_b   1.000
_cell.length_c   1.000
_cell.angle_alpha   90.00
_cell.angle_beta   90.00
_cell.angle_gamma   90.00
#
_symmetry.space_group_name_H-M   'P 1'
#
loop_
_entity.id
_entity.type
_entity.pdbx_description
1 polymer ?
#
loop_
_entity_poly.entity_id
_entity_poly.type
_entity_poly.pdbx_seq_one_letter_code
_entity_poly.pdbx_strand_id
1 'polypeptide(L)'
;MQQPPQKMRIRAFPSAVDDSYISSTWDLLKKAIQEIQRKNNSGLSFEELYRNSYTMVLHKQADKLYTGLQEVVREHLQTMVRDVVLDSINGRFLETLNRIWTDHTTSMF
;
A
#
# COMPACT_ATOMS: atom_id res chain seq x y z
N MET A 1 -14.31 -56.79 17.22
CA MET A 1 -14.88 -55.44 17.40
C MET A 1 -13.86 -54.43 16.89
N GLN A 2 -14.14 -53.72 15.79
CA GLN A 2 -13.24 -52.69 15.25
C GLN A 2 -13.49 -51.35 15.95
N GLN A 3 -12.43 -50.67 16.36
CA GLN A 3 -12.53 -49.34 16.98
C GLN A 3 -12.97 -48.30 15.93
N PRO A 4 -13.81 -47.32 16.31
CA PRO A 4 -14.27 -46.30 15.38
C PRO A 4 -13.11 -45.38 14.95
N PRO A 5 -13.13 -44.85 13.72
CA PRO A 5 -12.07 -43.99 13.21
C PRO A 5 -11.98 -42.70 14.02
N GLN A 6 -10.75 -42.37 14.45
CA GLN A 6 -10.46 -41.17 15.22
C GLN A 6 -10.73 -39.92 14.36
N LYS A 7 -11.73 -39.12 14.75
CA LYS A 7 -12.02 -37.83 14.08
C LYS A 7 -10.78 -36.93 14.15
N MET A 8 -10.30 -36.48 13.00
CA MET A 8 -9.25 -35.47 12.91
C MET A 8 -9.70 -34.19 13.61
N ARG A 9 -8.97 -33.80 14.66
CA ARG A 9 -9.20 -32.56 15.40
C ARG A 9 -8.40 -31.45 14.72
N ILE A 10 -9.05 -30.68 13.86
CA ILE A 10 -8.45 -29.48 13.26
C ILE A 10 -8.22 -28.48 14.40
N ARG A 11 -6.96 -28.07 14.59
CA ARG A 11 -6.61 -27.02 15.56
C ARG A 11 -7.28 -25.73 15.10
N ALA A 12 -7.86 -24.97 16.03
CA ALA A 12 -8.41 -23.67 15.72
C ALA A 12 -7.31 -22.80 15.07
N PHE A 13 -7.64 -22.14 13.97
CA PHE A 13 -6.76 -21.14 13.38
C PHE A 13 -6.40 -20.10 14.46
N PRO A 14 -5.15 -19.61 14.52
CA PRO A 14 -4.75 -18.62 15.51
C PRO A 14 -5.77 -17.49 15.57
N SER A 15 -6.27 -17.27 16.78
CA SER A 15 -7.27 -16.27 17.12
C SER A 15 -6.84 -14.88 16.63
N ALA A 16 -7.78 -14.16 16.02
CA ALA A 16 -7.78 -12.72 15.70
C ALA A 16 -6.38 -12.07 15.57
N VAL A 17 -5.98 -11.78 14.34
CA VAL A 17 -4.87 -10.84 14.09
C VAL A 17 -5.13 -9.57 14.90
N ASP A 18 -4.17 -9.26 15.78
CA ASP A 18 -4.24 -8.12 16.68
C ASP A 18 -4.24 -6.80 15.89
N ASP A 19 -4.97 -5.80 16.39
CA ASP A 19 -5.06 -4.48 15.76
C ASP A 19 -3.69 -3.84 15.59
N SER A 20 -2.74 -4.15 16.49
CA SER A 20 -1.34 -3.72 16.41
C SER A 20 -0.63 -4.26 15.16
N TYR A 21 -0.90 -5.50 14.77
CA TYR A 21 -0.35 -6.11 13.56
C TYR A 21 -0.91 -5.42 12.32
N ILE A 22 -2.23 -5.22 12.26
CA ILE A 22 -2.88 -4.50 11.14
C ILE A 22 -2.31 -3.09 10.99
N SER A 23 -2.11 -2.37 12.09
CA SER A 23 -1.51 -1.03 12.04
C SER A 23 -0.09 -1.08 11.49
N SER A 24 0.73 -2.01 11.97
CA SER A 24 2.13 -2.15 11.54
C SER A 24 2.24 -2.55 10.06
N THR A 25 1.36 -3.45 9.59
CA THR A 25 1.27 -3.83 8.17
C THR A 25 0.87 -2.64 7.32
N TRP A 26 -0.11 -1.84 7.76
CA TRP A 26 -0.50 -0.63 7.05
C TRP A 26 0.64 0.39 6.98
N ASP A 27 1.37 0.61 8.07
CA ASP A 27 2.51 1.54 8.09
C ASP A 27 3.62 1.11 7.13
N LEU A 28 3.86 -0.20 7.00
CA LEU A 28 4.79 -0.76 6.01
C LEU A 28 4.31 -0.48 4.59
N LEU A 29 3.03 -0.76 4.28
CA LEU A 29 2.45 -0.51 2.96
C LEU A 29 2.46 0.98 2.62
N LYS A 30 2.09 1.85 3.57
CA LYS A 30 2.12 3.31 3.42
C LYS A 30 3.52 3.80 3.05
N LYS A 31 4.55 3.34 3.76
CA LYS A 31 5.96 3.67 3.44
C LYS A 31 6.32 3.22 2.03
N ALA A 32 5.96 2.00 1.65
CA ALA A 32 6.25 1.50 0.30
C ALA A 32 5.59 2.34 -0.79
N ILE A 33 4.32 2.73 -0.61
CA ILE A 33 3.60 3.63 -1.54
C ILE A 33 4.34 4.97 -1.68
N GLN A 34 4.78 5.56 -0.56
CA GLN A 34 5.53 6.82 -0.57
C GLN A 34 6.88 6.69 -1.29
N GLU A 35 7.59 5.57 -1.10
CA GLU A 35 8.85 5.31 -1.78
C GLU A 35 8.65 5.10 -3.29
N ILE A 36 7.59 4.41 -3.72
CA ILE A 36 7.22 4.29 -5.14
C ILE A 36 6.92 5.66 -5.76
N GLN A 37 6.14 6.50 -5.08
CA GLN A 37 5.85 7.88 -5.51
C GLN A 37 7.10 8.76 -5.61
N ARG A 38 8.13 8.48 -4.80
CA ARG A 38 9.45 9.13 -4.85
C ARG A 38 10.42 8.49 -5.84
N LYS A 39 9.96 7.52 -6.64
CA LYS A 39 10.76 6.72 -7.58
C LYS A 39 11.89 5.92 -6.91
N ASN A 40 11.73 5.56 -5.65
CA ASN A 40 12.68 4.76 -4.89
C ASN A 40 12.13 3.34 -4.66
N ASN A 41 11.96 2.56 -5.74
CA ASN A 41 11.38 1.22 -5.65
C ASN A 41 12.42 0.08 -5.51
N SER A 42 13.71 0.38 -5.64
CA SER A 42 14.81 -0.60 -5.69
C SER A 42 14.94 -1.47 -4.44
N GLY A 43 14.52 -0.95 -3.28
CA GLY A 43 14.58 -1.64 -1.99
C GLY A 43 13.30 -2.36 -1.58
N LEU A 44 12.28 -2.41 -2.44
CA LEU A 44 10.96 -2.95 -2.11
C LEU A 44 10.84 -4.41 -2.55
N SER A 45 10.29 -5.25 -1.66
CA SER A 45 9.90 -6.62 -1.99
C SER A 45 8.44 -6.67 -2.41
N PHE A 46 8.18 -6.76 -3.72
CA PHE A 46 6.82 -6.80 -4.25
C PHE A 46 6.01 -8.00 -3.74
N GLU A 47 6.65 -9.16 -3.54
CA GLU A 47 6.01 -10.34 -2.97
C GLU A 47 5.55 -10.08 -1.52
N GLU A 48 6.39 -9.43 -0.72
CA GLU A 48 6.04 -9.08 0.66
C GLU A 48 4.91 -8.07 0.71
N LEU A 49 4.96 -7.01 -0.11
CA LEU A 49 3.91 -6.00 -0.19
C LEU A 49 2.57 -6.61 -0.61
N TYR A 50 2.59 -7.52 -1.60
CA TYR A 50 1.39 -8.24 -2.03
C TYR A 50 0.84 -9.13 -0.90
N ARG A 51 1.68 -9.93 -0.24
CA ARG A 51 1.27 -10.80 0.88
C ARG A 51 0.66 -10.00 2.03
N ASN A 52 1.27 -8.87 2.38
CA ASN A 52 0.78 -7.97 3.43
C ASN A 52 -0.58 -7.36 3.08
N SER A 53 -0.73 -6.87 1.84
CA SER A 53 -2.00 -6.33 1.34
C SER A 53 -3.11 -7.39 1.32
N TYR A 54 -2.78 -8.60 0.84
CA TYR A 54 -3.70 -9.74 0.85
C TYR A 54 -4.14 -10.11 2.27
N THR A 55 -3.20 -10.13 3.22
CA THR A 55 -3.49 -10.42 4.62
C THR A 55 -4.46 -9.39 5.21
N MET A 56 -4.28 -8.10 4.95
CA MET A 56 -5.24 -7.08 5.40
C MET A 56 -6.65 -7.32 4.86
N VAL A 57 -6.79 -7.67 3.57
CA VAL A 57 -8.09 -7.97 2.96
C VAL A 57 -8.71 -9.23 3.58
N LEU A 58 -7.92 -10.28 3.80
CA LEU A 58 -8.37 -11.52 4.46
C LEU A 58 -8.93 -11.25 5.86
N HIS A 59 -8.35 -10.30 6.59
CA HIS A 59 -8.79 -9.87 7.92
C HIS A 59 -9.87 -8.77 7.90
N LYS A 60 -10.56 -8.60 6.77
CA LYS A 60 -11.67 -7.63 6.59
C LYS A 60 -11.27 -6.16 6.76
N GLN A 61 -10.00 -5.82 6.54
CA GLN A 61 -9.46 -4.45 6.62
C GLN A 61 -9.35 -3.78 5.24
N ALA A 62 -10.14 -4.22 4.26
CA ALA A 62 -10.10 -3.70 2.89
C ALA A 62 -10.47 -2.21 2.81
N ASP A 63 -11.44 -1.76 3.62
CA ASP A 63 -11.88 -0.36 3.66
C ASP A 63 -10.76 0.57 4.18
N LYS A 64 -10.05 0.16 5.23
CA LYS A 64 -8.88 0.85 5.77
C LYS A 64 -7.76 0.94 4.73
N LEU A 65 -7.49 -0.16 4.02
CA LEU A 65 -6.47 -0.19 2.97
C LEU A 65 -6.81 0.76 1.82
N TYR A 66 -8.05 0.73 1.34
CA TYR A 66 -8.49 1.57 0.23
C TYR A 66 -8.49 3.06 0.60
N THR A 67 -9.11 3.41 1.72
CA THR A 67 -9.17 4.80 2.21
C THR A 67 -7.77 5.33 2.50
N GLY A 68 -6.93 4.53 3.17
CA GLY A 68 -5.55 4.89 3.45
C GLY A 68 -4.73 5.12 2.17
N LEU A 69 -4.90 4.27 1.14
CA LEU A 69 -4.25 4.47 -0.16
C LEU A 69 -4.67 5.80 -0.78
N GLN A 70 -5.98 6.09 -0.82
CA GLN A 70 -6.49 7.35 -1.35
C GLN A 70 -5.92 8.57 -0.62
N GLU A 71 -5.80 8.49 0.70
CA GLU A 71 -5.21 9.56 1.51
C GLU A 71 -3.74 9.79 1.20
N VAL A 72 -2.93 8.73 1.13
CA VAL A 72 -1.49 8.83 0.82
C VAL A 72 -1.27 9.43 -0.57
N VAL A 73 -2.05 9.00 -1.56
CA VAL A 73 -1.98 9.57 -2.92
C VAL A 73 -2.39 11.04 -2.93
N ARG A 74 -3.50 11.38 -2.27
CA ARG A 74 -3.98 12.76 -2.17
C ARG A 74 -2.94 13.65 -1.51
N GLU A 75 -2.36 13.22 -0.40
CA GLU A 75 -1.34 13.93 0.35
C GLU A 75 -0.12 14.22 -0.53
N HIS A 76 0.39 13.20 -1.25
CA HIS A 76 1.52 13.37 -2.16
C HIS A 76 1.23 14.38 -3.27
N LEU A 77 0.05 14.29 -3.90
CA LEU A 77 -0.33 15.21 -4.97
C LEU A 77 -0.50 16.65 -4.48
N GLN A 78 -1.07 16.83 -3.29
CA GLN A 78 -1.35 18.16 -2.73
C GLN A 78 -0.12 18.84 -2.16
N THR A 79 0.83 18.10 -1.60
CA THR A 79 2.00 18.65 -0.89
C THR A 79 3.26 18.69 -1.74
N MET A 80 3.52 17.66 -2.55
CA MET A 80 4.76 17.59 -3.34
C MET A 80 4.52 18.06 -4.77
N VAL A 81 3.53 17.47 -5.43
CA VAL A 81 3.30 17.72 -6.86
C VAL A 81 2.83 19.15 -7.10
N ARG A 82 1.85 19.62 -6.32
CA ARG A 82 1.31 20.97 -6.44
C ARG A 82 2.42 22.04 -6.36
N ASP A 83 3.28 21.94 -5.36
CA ASP A 83 4.33 22.94 -5.12
C ASP A 83 5.32 22.98 -6.29
N VAL A 84 5.77 21.82 -6.78
CA VAL A 84 6.67 21.74 -7.95
C VAL A 84 6.02 22.33 -9.21
N VAL A 85 4.71 22.12 -9.41
CA VAL A 85 3.98 22.69 -10.55
C VAL A 85 3.87 24.21 -10.40
N LEU A 86 3.51 24.71 -9.22
CA LEU A 86 3.38 26.15 -8.96
C LEU A 86 4.71 26.88 -9.16
N ASP A 87 5.82 26.31 -8.69
CA ASP A 87 7.16 26.88 -8.86
C ASP A 87 7.58 26.95 -10.34
N SER A 88 7.03 26.09 -11.18
CA SER A 88 7.35 26.03 -12.61
C SER A 88 6.53 27.00 -13.48
N ILE A 89 5.52 27.69 -12.92
CA ILE A 89 4.56 28.52 -13.68
C ILE A 89 5.26 29.58 -14.53
N ASN A 90 6.27 30.26 -13.99
CA ASN A 90 6.96 31.36 -14.69
C ASN A 90 8.11 30.89 -15.58
N GLY A 91 8.16 29.59 -15.91
CA GLY A 91 9.22 29.02 -16.72
C GLY A 91 8.78 27.76 -17.47
N ARG A 92 9.36 26.62 -17.12
CA ARG A 92 9.17 25.32 -17.79
C ARG A 92 7.89 24.61 -17.34
N PHE A 93 6.77 25.31 -17.32
CA PHE A 93 5.50 24.80 -16.79
C PHE A 93 5.04 23.53 -17.50
N LEU A 94 4.90 23.56 -18.83
CA LEU A 94 4.39 22.41 -19.60
C LEU A 94 5.32 21.20 -19.53
N GLU A 95 6.64 21.42 -19.56
CA GLU A 95 7.64 20.37 -19.42
C GLU A 95 7.57 19.73 -18.02
N THR A 96 7.46 20.56 -16.99
CA THR A 96 7.36 20.10 -15.59
C THR A 96 6.07 19.33 -15.37
N LEU A 97 4.94 19.84 -15.86
CA LEU A 97 3.63 19.19 -15.75
C LEU A 97 3.62 17.84 -16.47
N ASN A 98 4.14 17.78 -17.70
CA ASN A 98 4.22 16.53 -18.46
C ASN A 98 5.11 15.49 -17.76
N ARG A 99 6.28 15.91 -17.25
CA ARG A 99 7.17 15.03 -16.48
C ARG A 99 6.47 14.47 -15.24
N ILE A 100 5.84 15.32 -14.45
CA ILE A 100 5.09 14.92 -13.25
C ILE A 100 3.97 13.96 -13.60
N TRP A 101 3.24 14.20 -14.69
CA TRP A 101 2.20 13.31 -15.16
C TRP A 101 2.74 11.92 -15.53
N THR A 102 3.86 11.86 -16.26
CA THR A 102 4.55 10.60 -16.57
C THR A 102 5.00 9.88 -15.31
N ASP A 103 5.57 10.61 -14.36
CA ASP A 103 6.04 10.08 -13.07
C ASP A 103 4.89 9.49 -12.25
N HIS A 104 3.78 10.22 -12.15
CA HIS A 104 2.57 9.78 -11.47
C HIS A 104 2.00 8.52 -12.12
N THR A 105 1.87 8.50 -13.45
CA THR A 105 1.35 7.35 -14.19
C THR A 105 2.23 6.12 -13.97
N THR A 106 3.56 6.29 -13.97
CA THR A 106 4.52 5.20 -13.74
C THR A 106 4.45 4.68 -12.30
N SER A 107 4.18 5.54 -11.33
CA SER A 107 4.05 5.13 -9.92
C SER A 107 2.75 4.39 -9.60
N MET A 108 1.72 4.53 -10.44
CA MET A 108 0.39 3.95 -10.23
C MET A 108 0.11 2.72 -11.09
N PHE A 109 0.87 2.50 -12.15
CA PHE A 109 0.84 1.31 -13.01
C PHE A 109 1.87 0.28 -12.55
#